data_AF-A0A7M4DBJ5-F1
#
_entry.id   AF-A0A7M4DBJ5-F1
#
_cell.length_a   1.000
_cell.length_b   1.000
_cell.length_c   1.000
_cell.angle_alpha   90.00
_cell.angle_beta   90.00
_cell.angle_gamma   90.00
#
_symmetry.space_group_name_H-M   'P 1'
#
loop_
_entity.id
_entity.type
_entity.pdbx_description
1 polymer ?
#
loop_
_entity_poly.entity_id
_entity_poly.type
_entity_poly.pdbx_seq_one_letter_code
_entity_poly.pdbx_strand_id
1 'polypeptide(L)'
;MTLIKKVSPNSRNGETSALLSLILKTFAKNDWSSDTYLSPIIKDVSATNTSLTEALKRLQAYSQMAEKDNVRDMAIRALFKLVEGYVHIPIAEMQEAALVVENVLNQYGLSIQNEDYAEESADVESLLNDLSKPDVVAAITKLQGVPETVANLDATQKDFENVALQQAEGESVKKDLASASKLKKKGIAAINNNLVGYMNTMAKVNPATYEATAKTMAELIDKNNELVKRRKKTKVADSELV
;
A
#
# COMPACT_ATOMS: atom_id res chain seq x y z
N MET A 1 -19.48 -20.28 -30.08
CA MET A 1 -18.82 -19.52 -28.98
C MET A 1 -18.68 -20.39 -27.74
N THR A 2 -17.51 -20.42 -27.10
CA THR A 2 -17.28 -21.13 -25.83
C THR A 2 -17.96 -20.39 -24.67
N LEU A 3 -18.61 -21.12 -23.78
CA LEU A 3 -19.29 -20.56 -22.60
C LEU A 3 -18.29 -19.83 -21.69
N ILE A 4 -18.61 -18.58 -21.31
CA ILE A 4 -17.83 -17.83 -20.31
C ILE A 4 -17.85 -18.61 -19.00
N LYS A 5 -16.67 -18.93 -18.46
CA LYS A 5 -16.51 -19.61 -17.17
C LYS A 5 -16.77 -18.63 -16.01
N LYS A 6 -17.05 -19.18 -14.82
CA LYS A 6 -17.09 -18.39 -13.59
C LYS A 6 -15.68 -18.00 -13.14
N VAL A 7 -15.55 -16.82 -12.56
CA VAL A 7 -14.35 -16.34 -11.86
C VAL A 7 -14.11 -17.20 -10.62
N SER A 8 -12.86 -17.62 -10.43
CA SER A 8 -12.45 -18.40 -9.27
C SER A 8 -12.57 -17.57 -7.97
N PRO A 9 -13.23 -18.10 -6.92
CA PRO A 9 -13.34 -17.41 -5.63
C PRO A 9 -11.98 -17.25 -4.91
N ASN A 10 -10.98 -18.02 -5.35
CA ASN A 10 -9.61 -18.01 -4.81
C ASN A 10 -8.71 -16.94 -5.46
N SER A 11 -9.28 -16.07 -6.30
CA SER A 11 -8.59 -14.86 -6.77
C SER A 11 -8.23 -13.97 -5.57
N ARG A 12 -7.05 -13.34 -5.61
CA ARG A 12 -6.62 -12.33 -4.63
C ARG A 12 -7.38 -11.01 -4.84
N ASN A 13 -7.33 -10.12 -3.85
CA ASN A 13 -8.02 -8.82 -3.92
C ASN A 13 -7.51 -8.00 -5.12
N GLY A 14 -6.19 -7.89 -5.29
CA GLY A 14 -5.58 -7.19 -6.44
C GLY A 14 -5.90 -7.82 -7.80
N GLU A 15 -5.83 -9.15 -7.90
CA GLU A 15 -6.22 -9.90 -9.12
C GLU A 15 -7.67 -9.62 -9.52
N THR A 16 -8.56 -9.62 -8.53
CA THR A 16 -9.98 -9.35 -8.73
C THR A 16 -10.19 -7.90 -9.19
N SER A 17 -9.56 -6.92 -8.53
CA SER A 17 -9.65 -5.50 -8.92
C SER A 17 -9.15 -5.25 -10.34
N ALA A 18 -8.03 -5.87 -10.72
CA ALA A 18 -7.47 -5.80 -12.07
C ALA A 18 -8.42 -6.42 -13.11
N LEU A 19 -8.96 -7.62 -12.81
CA LEU A 19 -9.93 -8.28 -13.68
C LEU A 19 -11.19 -7.43 -13.87
N LEU A 20 -11.79 -6.92 -12.79
CA LEU A 20 -12.98 -6.07 -12.87
C LEU A 20 -12.70 -4.81 -13.70
N SER A 21 -11.54 -4.19 -13.52
CA SER A 21 -11.13 -3.01 -14.29
C SER A 21 -11.03 -3.31 -15.80
N LEU A 22 -10.45 -4.45 -16.18
CA LEU A 22 -10.35 -4.85 -17.59
C LEU A 22 -11.71 -5.22 -18.19
N ILE A 23 -12.58 -5.87 -17.41
CA ILE A 23 -13.96 -6.16 -17.82
C ILE A 23 -14.72 -4.84 -18.05
N LEU A 24 -14.68 -3.90 -17.10
CA LEU A 24 -15.34 -2.59 -17.23
C LEU A 24 -14.80 -1.80 -18.44
N LYS A 25 -13.49 -1.79 -18.67
CA LYS A 25 -12.89 -1.21 -19.88
C LYS A 25 -13.36 -1.87 -21.17
N THR A 26 -13.69 -3.17 -21.13
CA THR A 26 -14.26 -3.88 -22.29
C THR A 26 -15.68 -3.43 -22.55
N PHE A 27 -16.51 -3.28 -21.50
CA PHE A 27 -17.87 -2.76 -21.64
C PHE A 27 -17.89 -1.30 -22.12
N ALA A 28 -16.97 -0.46 -21.66
CA ALA A 28 -16.87 0.94 -22.07
C ALA A 28 -16.60 1.16 -23.58
N LYS A 29 -16.32 0.10 -24.35
CA LYS A 29 -16.12 0.19 -25.82
C LYS A 29 -17.42 0.34 -26.61
N ASN A 30 -18.55 0.03 -26.00
CA ASN A 30 -19.87 0.11 -26.62
C ASN A 30 -20.82 0.92 -25.73
N ASP A 31 -21.88 1.46 -26.33
CA ASP A 31 -23.00 2.01 -25.57
C ASP A 31 -23.97 0.89 -25.18
N TRP A 32 -24.24 0.77 -23.88
CA TRP A 32 -25.17 -0.20 -23.31
C TRP A 32 -26.41 0.46 -22.71
N SER A 33 -26.60 1.76 -22.92
CA SER A 33 -27.70 2.55 -22.34
C SER A 33 -29.08 2.00 -22.67
N SER A 34 -29.24 1.37 -23.84
CA SER A 34 -30.48 0.70 -24.27
C SER A 34 -30.73 -0.65 -23.61
N ASP A 35 -29.72 -1.27 -22.99
CA ASP A 35 -29.84 -2.54 -22.28
C ASP A 35 -30.17 -2.30 -20.80
N THR A 36 -31.45 -2.46 -20.47
CA THR A 36 -32.00 -2.21 -19.13
C THR A 36 -31.50 -3.20 -18.07
N TYR A 37 -31.00 -4.37 -18.46
CA TYR A 37 -30.49 -5.38 -17.52
C TYR A 37 -28.98 -5.25 -17.32
N LEU A 38 -28.24 -5.03 -18.39
CA LEU A 38 -26.79 -4.94 -18.36
C LEU A 38 -26.30 -3.63 -17.74
N SER A 39 -26.94 -2.51 -18.04
CA SER A 39 -26.54 -1.18 -17.53
C SER A 39 -26.47 -1.13 -15.99
N PRO A 40 -27.49 -1.59 -15.23
CA PRO A 40 -27.41 -1.68 -13.78
C PRO A 40 -26.28 -2.60 -13.27
N ILE A 41 -26.03 -3.72 -13.96
CA ILE A 41 -24.95 -4.66 -13.57
C ILE A 41 -23.58 -4.00 -13.74
N ILE A 42 -23.34 -3.33 -14.88
CA ILE A 42 -22.09 -2.58 -15.11
C ILE A 42 -21.90 -1.52 -14.02
N LYS A 43 -22.97 -0.80 -13.65
CA LYS A 43 -22.92 0.22 -12.59
C LYS A 43 -22.55 -0.37 -11.24
N ASP A 44 -23.16 -1.49 -10.81
CA ASP A 44 -22.81 -2.13 -9.53
C ASP A 44 -21.39 -2.71 -9.52
N VAL A 45 -20.96 -3.31 -10.63
CA VAL A 45 -19.58 -3.79 -10.79
C VAL A 45 -18.59 -2.64 -10.74
N SER A 46 -18.89 -1.51 -11.40
CA SER A 46 -18.07 -0.30 -11.38
C SER A 46 -17.95 0.26 -9.97
N ALA A 47 -19.07 0.47 -9.27
CA ALA A 47 -19.07 0.97 -7.90
C ALA A 47 -18.29 0.04 -6.95
N THR A 48 -18.49 -1.28 -7.08
CA THR A 48 -17.78 -2.27 -6.28
C THR A 48 -16.27 -2.27 -6.57
N ASN A 49 -15.86 -2.13 -7.83
CA ASN A 49 -14.45 -2.07 -8.20
C ASN A 49 -13.77 -0.78 -7.71
N THR A 50 -14.47 0.37 -7.77
CA THR A 50 -13.97 1.63 -7.19
C THR A 50 -13.69 1.47 -5.70
N SER A 51 -14.67 0.97 -4.93
CA SER A 51 -14.47 0.74 -3.50
C SER A 51 -13.39 -0.29 -3.21
N LEU A 52 -13.26 -1.35 -4.02
CA LEU A 52 -12.20 -2.35 -3.87
C LEU A 52 -10.82 -1.74 -4.11
N THR A 53 -10.69 -0.89 -5.13
CA THR A 53 -9.44 -0.19 -5.45
C THR A 53 -9.05 0.74 -4.31
N GLU A 54 -9.99 1.52 -3.77
CA GLU A 54 -9.77 2.37 -2.60
C GLU A 54 -9.35 1.55 -1.37
N ALA A 55 -10.00 0.40 -1.12
CA ALA A 55 -9.64 -0.47 -0.01
C ALA A 55 -8.23 -1.08 -0.15
N LEU A 56 -7.80 -1.38 -1.39
CA LEU A 56 -6.44 -1.82 -1.66
C LEU A 56 -5.41 -0.71 -1.43
N LYS A 57 -5.72 0.53 -1.84
CA LYS A 57 -4.86 1.69 -1.59
C LYS A 57 -4.65 1.92 -0.09
N ARG A 58 -5.72 1.85 0.72
CA ARG A 58 -5.60 1.97 2.19
C ARG A 58 -4.69 0.90 2.79
N LEU A 59 -4.88 -0.37 2.39
CA LEU A 59 -4.01 -1.47 2.87
C LEU A 59 -2.54 -1.26 2.48
N GLN A 60 -2.29 -0.76 1.28
CA GLN A 60 -0.94 -0.45 0.83
C GLN A 60 -0.33 0.70 1.64
N ALA A 61 -1.10 1.78 1.87
CA ALA A 61 -0.64 2.91 2.66
C ALA A 61 -0.25 2.50 4.08
N TYR A 62 -1.06 1.72 4.79
CA TYR A 62 -0.70 1.21 6.12
C TYR A 62 0.59 0.36 6.11
N SER A 63 0.75 -0.49 5.09
CA SER A 63 1.98 -1.28 4.94
C SER A 63 3.20 -0.40 4.70
N GLN A 64 3.04 0.67 3.91
CA GLN A 64 4.12 1.63 3.62
C GLN A 64 4.45 2.48 4.84
N MET A 65 3.44 2.89 5.63
CA MET A 65 3.68 3.61 6.88
C MET A 65 4.53 2.77 7.84
N ALA A 66 4.17 1.51 8.07
CA ALA A 66 4.95 0.61 8.92
C ALA A 66 6.38 0.35 8.40
N GLU A 67 6.58 0.29 7.08
CA GLU A 67 7.90 0.16 6.49
C GLU A 67 8.74 1.44 6.69
N LYS A 68 8.15 2.62 6.46
CA LYS A 68 8.84 3.91 6.62
C LYS A 68 9.16 4.22 8.07
N ASP A 69 8.24 3.91 8.97
CA ASP A 69 8.40 3.96 10.41
C ASP A 69 9.60 3.12 10.86
N ASN A 70 9.69 1.85 10.43
CA ASN A 70 10.83 1.01 10.76
C ASN A 70 12.17 1.59 10.28
N VAL A 71 12.20 2.21 9.09
CA VAL A 71 13.39 2.87 8.56
C VAL A 71 13.76 4.11 9.40
N ARG A 72 12.76 4.87 9.85
CA ARG A 72 12.93 6.00 10.78
C ARG A 72 13.48 5.53 12.13
N ASP A 73 12.92 4.48 12.73
CA ASP A 73 13.43 3.88 13.98
C ASP A 73 14.90 3.50 13.88
N MET A 74 15.30 2.94 12.73
CA MET A 74 16.68 2.59 12.46
C MET A 74 17.57 3.84 12.39
N ALA A 75 17.09 4.93 11.80
CA ALA A 75 17.81 6.21 11.74
C ALA A 75 17.97 6.84 13.13
N ILE A 76 16.90 6.84 13.94
CA ILE A 76 16.94 7.28 15.35
C ILE A 76 17.99 6.48 16.12
N ARG A 77 17.88 5.15 16.08
CA ARG A 77 18.83 4.25 16.77
C ARG A 77 20.26 4.46 16.30
N ALA A 78 20.49 4.64 15.00
CA ALA A 78 21.82 4.89 14.45
C ALA A 78 22.43 6.19 15.02
N LEU A 79 21.65 7.27 15.09
CA LEU A 79 22.12 8.55 15.66
C LEU A 79 22.52 8.40 17.13
N PHE A 80 21.63 7.83 17.95
CA PHE A 80 21.90 7.60 19.37
C PHE A 80 23.15 6.75 19.59
N LYS A 81 23.28 5.63 18.87
CA LYS A 81 24.41 4.71 19.05
C LYS A 81 25.73 5.27 18.53
N LEU A 82 25.70 6.06 17.45
CA LEU A 82 26.91 6.69 16.94
C LEU A 82 27.43 7.76 17.92
N VAL A 83 26.55 8.59 18.46
CA VAL A 83 26.92 9.62 19.45
C VAL A 83 27.41 8.98 20.77
N GLU A 84 26.72 7.95 21.27
CA GLU A 84 27.16 7.16 22.44
C GLU A 84 28.60 6.62 22.25
N GLY A 85 28.92 6.12 21.05
CA GLY A 85 30.28 5.69 20.72
C GLY A 85 31.32 6.80 20.86
N TYR A 86 31.00 8.02 20.43
CA TYR A 86 31.90 9.17 20.56
C TYR A 86 32.04 9.68 22.00
N VAL A 87 31.04 9.49 22.87
CA VAL A 87 31.14 9.84 24.30
C VAL A 87 32.23 9.02 25.01
N HIS A 88 32.56 7.85 24.49
CA HIS A 88 33.56 6.94 25.06
C HIS A 88 34.91 6.92 24.31
N ILE A 89 35.10 7.78 23.31
CA ILE A 89 36.33 7.84 22.53
C ILE A 89 37.47 8.53 23.32
N PRO A 90 38.75 8.11 23.19
CA PRO A 90 39.87 8.74 23.90
C PRO A 90 40.38 10.05 23.25
N ILE A 91 39.54 10.73 22.47
CA ILE A 91 39.89 11.97 21.76
C ILE A 91 39.10 13.11 22.40
N ALA A 92 39.74 13.90 23.27
CA ALA A 92 39.07 14.90 24.11
C ALA A 92 38.16 15.86 23.32
N GLU A 93 38.64 16.39 22.19
CA GLU A 93 37.83 17.31 21.37
C GLU A 93 36.55 16.67 20.81
N MET A 94 36.63 15.41 20.37
CA MET A 94 35.46 14.67 19.87
C MET A 94 34.54 14.26 21.02
N GLN A 95 35.10 13.85 22.15
CA GLN A 95 34.31 13.52 23.34
C GLN A 95 33.51 14.72 23.85
N GLU A 96 34.15 15.89 23.97
CA GLU A 96 33.48 17.13 24.37
C GLU A 96 32.35 17.52 23.41
N ALA A 97 32.60 17.41 22.10
CA ALA A 97 31.56 17.63 21.08
C ALA A 97 30.42 16.60 21.20
N ALA A 98 30.73 15.33 21.45
CA ALA A 98 29.73 14.28 21.62
C ALA A 98 28.82 14.52 22.82
N LEU A 99 29.36 14.98 23.95
CA LEU A 99 28.57 15.33 25.13
C LEU A 99 27.58 16.47 24.86
N VAL A 100 27.92 17.43 24.00
CA VAL A 100 26.98 18.49 23.58
C VAL A 100 25.80 17.88 22.81
N VAL A 101 26.07 17.00 21.85
CA VAL A 101 25.02 16.33 21.06
C VAL A 101 24.21 15.36 21.92
N GLU A 102 24.86 14.58 22.78
CA GLU A 102 24.23 13.61 23.69
C GLU A 102 23.24 14.30 24.65
N ASN A 103 23.58 15.49 25.16
CA ASN A 103 22.67 16.27 26.00
C ASN A 103 21.37 16.67 25.28
N VAL A 104 21.42 16.88 23.97
CA VAL A 104 20.20 17.08 23.17
C VAL A 104 19.46 15.76 23.04
N LEU A 105 20.14 14.69 22.63
CA LEU A 105 19.52 13.37 22.46
C LEU A 105 18.83 12.87 23.73
N ASN A 106 19.42 13.09 24.91
CA ASN A 106 18.88 12.66 26.20
C ASN A 106 17.59 13.39 26.62
N GLN A 107 17.27 14.55 26.03
CA GLN A 107 15.99 15.24 26.30
C GLN A 107 14.80 14.50 25.69
N TYR A 108 15.03 13.78 24.59
CA TYR A 108 14.04 12.98 23.87
C TYR A 108 14.11 11.51 24.28
N GLY A 109 15.34 10.99 24.38
CA GLY A 109 15.62 9.58 24.70
C GLY A 109 15.38 8.64 23.51
N LEU A 110 16.04 7.48 23.54
CA LEU A 110 15.88 6.46 22.49
C LEU A 110 14.45 5.84 22.49
N SER A 111 13.64 6.16 23.49
CA SER A 111 12.28 5.65 23.62
C SER A 111 11.30 6.23 22.61
N ILE A 112 11.61 7.37 21.97
CA ILE A 112 10.72 8.02 20.98
C ILE A 112 10.31 7.07 19.84
N GLN A 113 11.18 6.12 19.46
CA GLN A 113 10.89 5.09 18.43
C GLN A 113 9.78 4.09 18.86
N ASN A 114 9.26 4.17 20.09
CA ASN A 114 8.20 3.28 20.59
C ASN A 114 6.88 4.02 20.80
N GLU A 115 6.82 5.31 20.47
CA GLU A 115 5.63 6.13 20.59
C GLU A 115 4.64 5.81 19.46
N ASP A 116 3.45 6.39 19.52
CA ASP A 116 2.60 6.36 18.34
C ASP A 116 3.12 7.31 17.26
N TYR A 117 2.69 7.09 16.02
CA TYR A 117 3.19 7.80 14.85
C TYR A 117 3.09 9.33 14.93
N ALA A 118 2.08 9.86 15.59
CA ALA A 118 1.90 11.30 15.70
C ALA A 118 2.82 11.89 16.77
N GLU A 119 2.91 11.23 17.92
CA GLU A 119 3.82 11.60 19.01
C GLU A 119 5.28 11.52 18.55
N GLU A 120 5.69 10.39 17.96
CA GLU A 120 7.07 10.21 17.47
C GLU A 120 7.44 11.25 16.41
N SER A 121 6.52 11.60 15.50
CA SER A 121 6.81 12.61 14.47
C SER A 121 7.04 14.00 15.10
N ALA A 122 6.22 14.39 16.08
CA ALA A 122 6.37 15.65 16.78
C ALA A 122 7.70 15.72 17.55
N ASP A 123 8.10 14.61 18.17
CA ASP A 123 9.35 14.51 18.93
C ASP A 123 10.57 14.47 18.01
N VAL A 124 10.52 13.77 16.88
CA VAL A 124 11.61 13.74 15.89
C VAL A 124 11.79 15.11 15.23
N GLU A 125 10.71 15.81 14.88
CA GLU A 125 10.79 17.19 14.38
C GLU A 125 11.42 18.13 15.40
N SER A 126 11.01 18.03 16.67
CA SER A 126 11.57 18.82 17.77
C SER A 126 13.05 18.52 17.99
N LEU A 127 13.43 17.24 17.96
CA LEU A 127 14.82 16.78 18.03
C LEU A 127 15.66 17.37 16.89
N LEU A 128 15.17 17.30 15.64
CA LEU A 128 15.87 17.86 14.48
C LEU A 128 16.04 19.38 14.60
N ASN A 129 15.04 20.08 15.13
CA ASN A 129 15.13 21.51 15.41
C ASN A 129 16.21 21.82 16.46
N ASP A 130 16.29 21.03 17.54
CA ASP A 130 17.31 21.21 18.56
C ASP A 130 18.72 20.87 18.06
N LEU A 131 18.86 19.83 17.22
CA LEU A 131 20.12 19.49 16.56
C LEU A 131 20.59 20.57 15.57
N SER A 132 19.67 21.40 15.08
CA SER A 132 19.97 22.52 14.17
C SER A 132 20.49 23.79 14.89
N LYS A 133 20.49 23.81 16.23
CA LYS A 133 20.99 24.96 16.98
C LYS A 133 22.49 25.19 16.71
N PRO A 134 22.96 26.45 16.60
CA PRO A 134 24.31 26.74 16.10
C PRO A 134 25.45 26.06 16.89
N ASP A 135 25.33 26.00 18.21
CA ASP A 135 26.28 25.33 19.11
C ASP A 135 26.29 23.81 18.92
N VAL A 136 25.13 23.21 18.71
CA VAL A 136 24.97 21.77 18.46
C VAL A 136 25.49 21.40 17.07
N VAL A 137 25.20 22.22 16.04
CA VAL A 137 25.75 22.03 14.68
C VAL A 137 27.27 22.09 14.71
N ALA A 138 27.86 23.06 15.41
CA ALA A 138 29.31 23.14 15.56
C ALA A 138 29.90 21.86 16.18
N ALA A 139 29.23 21.28 17.19
CA ALA A 139 29.62 20.00 17.76
C ALA A 139 29.48 18.83 16.77
N ILE A 140 28.33 18.73 16.08
CA ILE A 140 28.06 17.70 15.06
C ILE A 140 29.16 17.67 13.98
N THR A 141 29.63 18.83 13.52
CA THR A 141 30.68 18.90 12.47
C THR A 141 32.03 18.31 12.89
N LYS A 142 32.28 18.15 14.20
CA LYS A 142 33.50 17.52 14.73
C LYS A 142 33.41 15.99 14.78
N LEU A 143 32.23 15.41 14.57
CA LEU A 143 31.95 13.99 14.74
C LEU A 143 31.71 13.34 13.38
N GLN A 144 32.69 12.60 12.87
CA GLN A 144 32.58 11.97 11.56
C GLN A 144 31.38 11.03 11.48
N GLY A 145 30.58 11.13 10.41
CA GLY A 145 29.39 10.31 10.19
C GLY A 145 28.13 10.82 10.91
N VAL A 146 28.25 11.70 11.92
CA VAL A 146 27.09 12.28 12.61
C VAL A 146 26.31 13.24 11.70
N PRO A 147 26.93 14.15 10.92
CA PRO A 147 26.20 15.01 9.99
C PRO A 147 25.34 14.22 9.00
N GLU A 148 25.88 13.15 8.42
CA GLU A 148 25.18 12.27 7.49
C GLU A 148 24.05 11.50 8.18
N THR A 149 24.25 11.10 9.44
CA THR A 149 23.22 10.40 10.22
C THR A 149 22.05 11.32 10.58
N VAL A 150 22.32 12.59 10.92
CA VAL A 150 21.28 13.61 11.15
C VAL A 150 20.52 13.91 9.86
N ALA A 151 21.22 14.08 8.74
CA ALA A 151 20.59 14.27 7.44
C ALA A 151 19.74 13.06 7.02
N ASN A 152 20.18 11.84 7.32
CA ASN A 152 19.40 10.64 7.09
C ASN A 152 18.13 10.61 7.96
N LEU A 153 18.22 10.97 9.26
CA LEU A 153 17.04 11.06 10.12
C LEU A 153 16.00 12.04 9.56
N ASP A 154 16.43 13.25 9.18
CA ASP A 154 15.57 14.26 8.54
C ASP A 154 14.91 13.74 7.25
N ALA A 155 15.68 13.06 6.39
CA ALA A 155 15.14 12.46 5.18
C ALA A 155 14.11 11.36 5.47
N THR A 156 14.38 10.47 6.44
CA THR A 156 13.46 9.38 6.81
C THR A 156 12.19 9.88 7.48
N GLN A 157 12.26 10.95 8.27
CA GLN A 157 11.10 11.61 8.86
C GLN A 157 10.20 12.23 7.77
N LYS A 158 10.77 12.96 6.82
CA LYS A 158 10.03 13.51 5.67
C LYS A 158 9.39 12.42 4.81
N ASP A 159 10.10 11.31 4.59
CA ASP A 159 9.58 10.15 3.88
C ASP A 159 8.36 9.55 4.60
N PHE A 160 8.39 9.46 5.93
CA PHE A 160 7.27 9.00 6.74
C PHE A 160 6.07 9.95 6.64
N GLU A 161 6.28 11.26 6.85
CA GLU A 161 5.24 12.30 6.77
C GLU A 161 4.54 12.33 5.40
N ASN A 162 5.29 12.15 4.31
CA ASN A 162 4.72 12.10 2.97
C ASN A 162 3.73 10.94 2.80
N VAL A 163 4.02 9.77 3.39
CA VAL A 163 3.10 8.62 3.37
C VAL A 163 1.92 8.85 4.32
N ALA A 164 2.16 9.42 5.51
CA ALA A 164 1.11 9.77 6.46
C ALA A 164 0.10 10.77 5.86
N LEU A 165 0.57 11.77 5.12
CA LEU A 165 -0.29 12.72 4.42
C LEU A 165 -1.16 12.03 3.35
N GLN A 166 -0.58 11.15 2.53
CA GLN A 166 -1.33 10.39 1.53
C GLN A 166 -2.41 9.51 2.16
N GLN A 167 -2.14 8.94 3.34
CA GLN A 167 -3.09 8.16 4.10
C GLN A 167 -4.21 9.05 4.67
N ALA A 168 -3.88 10.20 5.27
CA ALA A 168 -4.87 11.16 5.78
C ALA A 168 -5.79 11.71 4.67
N GLU A 169 -5.24 12.04 3.49
CA GLU A 169 -6.02 12.43 2.32
C GLU A 169 -6.98 11.30 1.88
N GLY A 170 -6.54 10.05 1.94
CA GLY A 170 -7.35 8.87 1.63
C GLY A 170 -8.40 8.50 2.70
N GLU A 171 -8.18 8.86 3.96
CA GLU A 171 -9.04 8.53 5.11
C GLU A 171 -10.05 9.60 5.48
N SER A 172 -9.85 10.85 5.04
CA SER A 172 -10.86 11.93 5.10
C SER A 172 -12.22 11.51 4.49
N VAL A 173 -12.24 10.36 3.80
CA VAL A 173 -13.40 9.67 3.24
C VAL A 173 -13.68 8.35 3.98
N LYS A 174 -14.50 8.41 5.04
CA LYS A 174 -15.45 7.37 5.55
C LYS A 174 -14.98 6.31 6.59
N LYS A 175 -15.59 6.37 7.77
CA LYS A 175 -15.49 5.41 8.90
C LYS A 175 -16.17 4.04 8.70
N ASP A 176 -16.98 3.86 7.65
CA ASP A 176 -17.82 2.65 7.42
C ASP A 176 -17.45 1.83 6.18
N LEU A 177 -16.21 1.92 5.69
CA LEU A 177 -15.82 1.25 4.45
C LEU A 177 -15.64 -0.26 4.60
N ALA A 178 -16.25 -1.00 3.69
CA ALA A 178 -16.07 -2.44 3.61
C ALA A 178 -14.60 -2.82 3.35
N SER A 179 -14.16 -3.93 3.94
CA SER A 179 -12.81 -4.47 3.70
C SER A 179 -12.62 -4.93 2.26
N ALA A 180 -11.37 -4.91 1.78
CA ALA A 180 -11.01 -5.40 0.45
C ALA A 180 -11.48 -6.86 0.24
N SER A 181 -11.41 -7.70 1.27
CA SER A 181 -11.89 -9.09 1.21
C SER A 181 -13.41 -9.20 1.05
N LYS A 182 -14.20 -8.33 1.70
CA LYS A 182 -15.67 -8.30 1.54
C LYS A 182 -16.04 -7.79 0.15
N LEU A 183 -15.39 -6.72 -0.31
CA LEU A 183 -15.59 -6.13 -1.63
C LEU A 183 -15.19 -7.09 -2.76
N LYS A 184 -14.10 -7.84 -2.59
CA LYS A 184 -13.70 -8.92 -3.50
C LYS A 184 -14.83 -9.94 -3.67
N LYS A 185 -15.38 -10.45 -2.55
CA LYS A 185 -16.47 -11.42 -2.59
C LYS A 185 -17.69 -10.86 -3.31
N LYS A 186 -18.05 -9.60 -3.04
CA LYS A 186 -19.15 -8.90 -3.74
C LYS A 186 -18.89 -8.82 -5.25
N GLY A 187 -17.70 -8.38 -5.67
CA GLY A 187 -17.35 -8.25 -7.08
C GLY A 187 -17.37 -9.58 -7.84
N ILE A 188 -16.82 -10.64 -7.24
CA ILE A 188 -16.89 -12.00 -7.83
C ILE A 188 -18.33 -12.48 -7.95
N ALA A 189 -19.18 -12.22 -6.93
CA ALA A 189 -20.59 -12.59 -6.98
C ALA A 189 -21.35 -11.83 -8.08
N ALA A 190 -21.13 -10.52 -8.22
CA ALA A 190 -21.74 -9.71 -9.27
C ALA A 190 -21.39 -10.23 -10.68
N ILE A 191 -20.12 -10.59 -10.91
CA ILE A 191 -19.69 -11.19 -12.18
C ILE A 191 -20.33 -12.57 -12.38
N ASN A 192 -20.17 -13.47 -11.41
CA ASN A 192 -20.54 -14.88 -11.58
C ASN A 192 -22.05 -15.13 -11.64
N ASN A 193 -22.83 -14.35 -10.88
CA ASN A 193 -24.26 -14.57 -10.74
C ASN A 193 -25.07 -13.71 -11.72
N ASN A 194 -24.57 -12.52 -12.07
CA ASN A 194 -25.34 -11.59 -12.90
C ASN A 194 -24.74 -11.49 -14.31
N LEU A 195 -23.44 -11.18 -14.43
CA LEU A 195 -22.85 -10.84 -15.72
C LEU A 195 -22.55 -12.05 -16.62
N VAL A 196 -21.98 -13.12 -16.06
CA VAL A 196 -21.60 -14.33 -16.83
C VAL A 196 -22.81 -14.98 -17.49
N GLY A 197 -23.91 -15.16 -16.73
CA GLY A 197 -25.14 -15.75 -17.25
C GLY A 197 -25.76 -14.89 -18.35
N TYR A 198 -25.86 -13.58 -18.10
CA TYR A 198 -26.42 -12.62 -19.05
C TYR A 198 -25.65 -12.60 -20.37
N MET A 199 -24.33 -12.43 -20.32
CA MET A 199 -23.49 -12.35 -21.53
C MET A 199 -23.50 -13.64 -22.35
N ASN A 200 -23.52 -14.82 -21.70
CA ASN A 200 -23.63 -16.10 -22.38
C ASN A 200 -24.96 -16.26 -23.13
N THR A 201 -26.06 -15.71 -22.59
CA THR A 201 -27.37 -15.74 -23.24
C THR A 201 -27.44 -14.72 -24.37
N MET A 202 -27.07 -13.47 -24.12
CA MET A 202 -27.20 -12.40 -25.11
C MET A 202 -26.25 -12.56 -26.29
N ALA A 203 -25.07 -13.16 -26.10
CA ALA A 203 -24.19 -13.51 -27.22
C ALA A 203 -24.78 -14.57 -28.16
N LYS A 204 -25.78 -15.36 -27.72
CA LYS A 204 -26.52 -16.29 -28.59
C LYS A 204 -27.73 -15.63 -29.24
N VAL A 205 -28.44 -14.80 -28.48
CA VAL A 205 -29.69 -14.15 -28.92
C VAL A 205 -29.41 -13.01 -29.90
N ASN A 206 -28.37 -12.21 -29.65
CA ASN A 206 -27.95 -11.10 -30.49
C ASN A 206 -26.42 -11.06 -30.63
N PRO A 207 -25.83 -11.96 -31.45
CA PRO A 207 -24.39 -12.07 -31.59
C PRO A 207 -23.73 -10.77 -32.08
N ALA A 208 -24.39 -10.06 -33.00
CA ALA A 208 -23.87 -8.82 -33.61
C ALA A 208 -23.53 -7.74 -32.57
N THR A 209 -24.27 -7.71 -31.45
CA THR A 209 -24.05 -6.72 -30.38
C THR A 209 -23.17 -7.27 -29.25
N TYR A 210 -23.34 -8.53 -28.85
CA TYR A 210 -22.78 -9.03 -27.58
C TYR A 210 -21.56 -9.96 -27.74
N GLU A 211 -21.35 -10.58 -28.90
CA GLU A 211 -20.36 -11.66 -29.04
C GLU A 211 -18.93 -11.19 -28.78
N ALA A 212 -18.53 -10.05 -29.34
CA ALA A 212 -17.18 -9.53 -29.18
C ALA A 212 -16.83 -9.26 -27.71
N THR A 213 -17.72 -8.56 -26.99
CA THR A 213 -17.56 -8.26 -25.56
C THR A 213 -17.56 -9.53 -24.71
N ALA A 214 -18.47 -10.46 -24.99
CA ALA A 214 -18.55 -11.73 -24.29
C ALA A 214 -17.27 -12.58 -24.49
N LYS A 215 -16.69 -12.58 -25.70
CA LYS A 215 -15.43 -13.29 -25.99
C LYS A 215 -14.25 -12.69 -25.23
N THR A 216 -14.09 -11.37 -25.26
CA THR A 216 -13.04 -10.70 -24.49
C THR A 216 -13.20 -10.96 -22.99
N MET A 217 -14.43 -10.92 -22.46
CA MET A 217 -14.71 -11.25 -21.07
C MET A 217 -14.31 -12.70 -20.74
N ALA A 218 -14.62 -13.67 -21.61
CA ALA A 218 -14.20 -15.06 -21.43
C ALA A 218 -12.68 -15.20 -21.31
N GLU A 219 -11.93 -14.57 -22.22
CA GLU A 219 -10.47 -14.60 -22.24
C GLU A 219 -9.86 -13.98 -20.98
N LEU A 220 -10.42 -12.86 -20.50
CA LEU A 220 -9.97 -12.21 -19.27
C LEU A 220 -10.19 -13.10 -18.03
N ILE A 221 -11.36 -13.75 -17.93
CA ILE A 221 -11.67 -14.65 -16.82
C ILE A 221 -10.78 -15.90 -16.86
N ASP A 222 -10.56 -16.47 -18.04
CA ASP A 222 -9.70 -17.64 -18.20
C ASP A 222 -8.25 -17.33 -17.82
N LYS A 223 -7.70 -16.18 -18.25
CA LYS A 223 -6.37 -15.72 -17.82
C LYS A 223 -6.27 -15.61 -16.29
N ASN A 224 -7.24 -14.97 -15.65
CA ASN A 224 -7.27 -14.86 -14.18
C ASN A 224 -7.35 -16.26 -13.51
N ASN A 225 -8.22 -17.14 -13.99
CA ASN A 225 -8.39 -18.46 -13.42
C ASN A 225 -7.13 -19.33 -13.56
N GLU A 226 -6.41 -19.22 -14.68
CA GLU A 226 -5.13 -19.91 -14.87
C GLU A 226 -4.05 -19.39 -13.92
N LEU A 227 -3.98 -18.08 -13.64
CA LEU A 227 -3.08 -17.53 -12.61
C LEU A 227 -3.35 -18.16 -11.23
N VAL A 228 -4.64 -18.24 -10.84
CA VAL A 228 -5.05 -18.86 -9.58
C VAL A 228 -4.66 -20.34 -9.53
N LYS A 229 -4.84 -21.07 -10.64
CA LYS A 229 -4.50 -22.50 -10.74
C LYS A 229 -2.99 -22.73 -10.64
N ARG A 230 -2.18 -21.94 -11.33
CA ARG A 230 -0.71 -22.01 -11.25
C ARG A 230 -0.22 -21.82 -9.83
N ARG A 231 -0.73 -20.77 -9.14
CA ARG A 231 -0.39 -20.52 -7.73
C ARG A 231 -0.73 -21.71 -6.81
N LYS A 232 -1.86 -22.39 -7.02
CA LYS A 232 -2.21 -23.56 -6.22
C LYS A 232 -1.23 -24.71 -6.42
N LYS A 233 -0.79 -24.97 -7.65
CA LYS A 233 0.19 -26.02 -7.95
C LYS A 233 1.54 -25.75 -7.29
N THR A 234 2.03 -24.52 -7.35
CA THR A 234 3.29 -24.13 -6.70
C THR A 234 3.25 -24.39 -5.19
N LYS A 235 2.15 -24.00 -4.51
CA LYS A 235 1.99 -24.26 -3.08
C LYS A 235 2.01 -25.75 -2.69
N VAL A 236 1.48 -26.62 -3.55
CA VAL A 236 1.46 -28.07 -3.30
C VAL A 236 2.86 -28.66 -3.45
N ALA A 237 3.59 -28.25 -4.50
CA ALA A 237 4.97 -28.69 -4.71
C ALA A 237 5.88 -28.29 -3.53
N ASP A 238 5.75 -27.06 -3.02
CA ASP A 238 6.56 -26.60 -1.88
C ASP A 238 6.21 -27.34 -0.58
N SER A 239 4.95 -27.78 -0.39
CA SER A 239 4.54 -28.55 0.80
C SER A 239 4.90 -30.04 0.74
N GLU A 240 5.17 -30.58 -0.45
CA GLU A 240 5.63 -31.96 -0.64
C GLU A 240 7.15 -32.09 -0.51
N LEU A 241 7.87 -30.96 -0.42
CA LEU A 241 9.33 -30.88 -0.26
C LEU A 241 9.78 -30.59 1.19
N VAL A 242 8.84 -30.50 2.15
CA VAL A 242 9.08 -30.27 3.59
C VAL A 242 8.75 -31.51 4.40
#